data_AF-X1C5C7-F1
#
_entry.id   AF-X1C5C7-F1
#
_cell.length_a   1.000
_cell.length_b   1.000
_cell.length_c   1.000
_cell.angle_alpha   90.00
_cell.angle_beta   90.00
_cell.angle_gamma   90.00
#
_symmetry.space_group_name_H-M   'P 1'
#
loop_
_entity.id
_entity.type
_entity.pdbx_description
1 polymer ?
#
loop_
_entity_poly.entity_id
_entity_poly.type
_entity_poly.pdbx_seq_one_letter_code
_entity_poly.pdbx_strand_id
1 'polypeptide(L)'
;MMARLERLTISAPGRICLFGEHQDYLDLPVIPVAISLRIRLEGARRKDRDIHIELPDIDDYIGFSLDDASYVLERDYFRSGVNVLEREGFTFSSGFDSEKYLIMCFSEWIPPPKRGPFGTGKAKAFSRSVG
;
A
#
# COMPACT_ATOMS: atom_id res chain seq x y z
N MET A 1 3.86 -24.63 16.11
CA MET A 1 2.85 -23.58 16.41
C MET A 1 3.30 -22.32 15.68
N MET A 2 2.72 -22.01 14.52
CA MET A 2 3.08 -20.81 13.74
C MET A 2 2.37 -19.59 14.34
N ALA A 3 3.13 -18.53 14.64
CA ALA A 3 2.54 -17.27 15.12
C ALA A 3 1.62 -16.71 14.02
N ARG A 4 0.32 -16.60 14.33
CA ARG A 4 -0.66 -16.01 13.42
C ARG A 4 -0.49 -14.49 13.50
N LEU A 5 -0.09 -13.87 12.39
CA LEU A 5 -0.04 -12.41 12.28
C LEU A 5 -1.48 -11.87 12.24
N GLU A 6 -1.90 -11.26 13.34
CA GLU A 6 -3.22 -10.63 13.49
C GLU A 6 -3.25 -9.22 12.90
N ARG A 7 -2.10 -8.54 12.83
CA ARG A 7 -1.95 -7.21 12.23
C ARG A 7 -0.73 -7.18 11.32
N LEU A 8 -0.86 -6.47 10.21
CA LEU A 8 0.19 -6.30 9.23
C LEU A 8 0.31 -4.84 8.80
N THR A 9 1.55 -4.41 8.60
CA THR A 9 1.90 -3.14 7.97
C THR A 9 2.82 -3.46 6.81
N ILE A 10 2.41 -3.10 5.59
CA ILE A 10 3.21 -3.26 4.39
C ILE A 10 3.38 -1.92 3.69
N SER A 11 4.46 -1.80 2.91
CA SER A 11 4.67 -0.61 2.11
C SER A 11 5.47 -0.90 0.84
N ALA A 12 5.01 -0.37 -0.29
CA ALA A 12 5.66 -0.46 -1.58
C ALA A 12 6.16 0.93 -2.05
N PRO A 13 7.39 1.05 -2.58
CA PRO A 13 7.86 2.30 -3.15
C PRO A 13 7.24 2.56 -4.52
N GLY A 14 7.01 3.84 -4.83
CA GLY A 14 6.89 4.29 -6.22
C GLY A 14 8.24 4.18 -6.94
N ARG A 15 8.22 4.35 -8.27
CA ARG A 15 9.43 4.34 -9.10
C ARG A 15 9.49 5.55 -10.03
N ILE A 16 10.70 5.96 -10.38
CA ILE A 16 11.01 6.82 -11.53
C ILE A 16 11.91 6.03 -12.47
N CYS A 17 11.77 6.20 -13.78
CA CYS A 17 12.68 5.64 -14.75
C CYS A 17 13.71 6.71 -15.15
N LEU A 18 15.00 6.40 -14.99
CA LEU A 18 16.10 7.31 -15.33
C LEU A 18 16.56 7.13 -16.79
N PHE A 19 16.34 5.93 -17.35
CA PHE A 19 16.72 5.57 -18.70
C PHE A 19 15.87 4.40 -19.21
N GLY A 20 15.52 4.42 -20.50
CA GLY A 20 14.78 3.34 -21.15
C GLY A 20 13.26 3.46 -21.01
N GLU A 21 12.72 4.68 -21.03
CA GLU A 21 11.26 4.90 -21.09
C GLU A 21 10.66 4.23 -22.33
N HIS A 22 9.55 3.50 -22.15
CA HIS A 22 8.86 2.76 -23.21
C HIS A 22 9.72 1.70 -23.93
N GLN A 23 10.69 1.09 -23.23
CA GLN A 23 11.53 0.02 -23.78
C GLN A 23 11.54 -1.25 -22.91
N ASP A 24 10.88 -1.21 -21.75
CA ASP A 24 10.76 -2.32 -20.80
C ASP A 24 10.05 -3.55 -21.39
N TYR A 25 9.16 -3.34 -22.36
CA TYR A 25 8.47 -4.41 -23.08
C TYR A 25 9.26 -5.00 -24.25
N LEU A 26 10.45 -4.46 -24.56
CA LEU A 26 11.31 -4.92 -25.65
C LEU A 26 12.53 -5.72 -25.16
N ASP A 27 12.56 -6.10 -23.88
CA ASP A 27 13.72 -6.72 -23.22
C ASP A 27 15.01 -5.88 -23.33
N LEU A 28 14.87 -4.56 -23.48
CA LEU A 28 15.99 -3.63 -23.58
C LEU A 28 16.39 -3.10 -22.19
N PRO A 29 17.63 -2.61 -22.03
CA PRO A 29 18.09 -2.07 -20.75
C PRO A 29 17.26 -0.88 -20.27
N VAL A 30 16.75 -0.98 -19.04
CA VAL A 30 16.02 0.09 -18.32
C VAL A 30 16.70 0.33 -16.97
N ILE A 31 16.74 1.59 -16.53
CA ILE A 31 17.26 1.97 -15.20
C ILE A 31 16.12 2.56 -14.36
N PRO A 32 15.32 1.74 -13.67
CA PRO A 32 14.32 2.22 -12.71
C PRO A 32 14.96 2.48 -11.34
N VAL A 33 14.50 3.52 -10.65
CA VAL A 33 14.90 3.83 -9.27
C VAL A 33 13.66 3.92 -8.37
N ALA A 34 13.72 3.25 -7.23
CA ALA A 34 12.69 3.38 -6.19
C ALA A 34 12.78 4.76 -5.54
N ILE A 35 11.64 5.44 -5.42
CA ILE A 35 11.55 6.72 -4.72
C ILE A 35 10.90 6.56 -3.35
N SER A 36 11.06 7.58 -2.52
CA SER A 36 10.51 7.59 -1.17
C SER A 36 9.04 8.00 -1.09
N LEU A 37 8.37 8.23 -2.24
CA LEU A 37 6.91 8.26 -2.32
C LEU A 37 6.42 6.80 -2.25
N ARG A 38 5.59 6.47 -1.26
CA ARG A 38 5.22 5.07 -0.98
C ARG A 38 3.73 4.89 -0.82
N ILE A 39 3.25 3.74 -1.24
CA ILE A 39 1.94 3.23 -0.82
C ILE A 39 2.15 2.47 0.47
N ARG A 40 1.27 2.67 1.46
CA ARG A 40 1.26 1.94 2.72
C ARG A 40 -0.12 1.37 2.98
N LEU A 41 -0.15 0.11 3.38
CA LEU A 41 -1.36 -0.59 3.80
C LEU A 41 -1.15 -1.10 5.24
N GLU A 42 -2.04 -0.71 6.13
CA GLU A 42 -2.12 -1.17 7.51
C GLU A 42 -3.48 -1.81 7.75
N GLY A 43 -3.48 -2.97 8.39
CA GLY A 43 -4.73 -3.63 8.70
C GLY A 43 -4.56 -4.90 9.49
N ALA A 44 -5.70 -5.52 9.77
CA ALA A 44 -5.81 -6.70 10.59
C ALA A 44 -6.44 -7.85 9.81
N ARG A 45 -6.06 -9.07 10.20
CA ARG A 45 -6.68 -10.27 9.69
C ARG A 45 -8.12 -10.35 10.20
N ARG A 46 -9.05 -10.74 9.33
CA ARG A 46 -10.44 -11.00 9.71
C ARG A 46 -10.67 -12.49 9.97
N LYS A 47 -11.80 -12.81 10.61
CA LYS A 47 -12.24 -14.20 10.83
C LYS A 47 -13.04 -14.74 9.64
N ASP A 48 -13.71 -13.85 8.92
CA ASP A 48 -14.41 -14.14 7.66
C ASP A 48 -13.41 -14.14 6.48
N ARG A 49 -13.95 -14.22 5.26
CA ARG A 49 -13.18 -14.23 4.00
C ARG A 49 -13.35 -12.92 3.22
N ASP A 50 -13.81 -11.87 3.88
CA ASP A 50 -14.08 -10.59 3.23
C ASP A 50 -12.86 -9.66 3.31
N ILE A 51 -12.67 -8.88 2.26
CA ILE A 51 -11.59 -7.90 2.09
C ILE A 51 -12.22 -6.53 2.10
N HIS A 52 -11.85 -5.73 3.11
CA HIS A 52 -12.30 -4.36 3.28
C HIS A 52 -11.07 -3.44 3.24
N ILE A 53 -11.10 -2.45 2.35
CA ILE A 53 -9.99 -1.52 2.14
C ILE A 53 -10.51 -0.09 2.13
N GLU A 54 -10.09 0.69 3.11
CA GLU A 54 -10.36 2.11 3.27
C GLU A 54 -9.30 2.91 2.51
N LEU A 55 -9.73 3.81 1.62
CA LEU A 55 -8.87 4.67 0.79
C LEU A 55 -9.07 6.16 1.18
N PRO A 56 -8.66 6.56 2.40
CA PRO A 56 -8.95 7.89 2.94
C PRO A 56 -8.27 9.04 2.19
N ASP A 57 -7.24 8.78 1.37
CA ASP A 57 -6.59 9.80 0.53
C ASP A 57 -7.46 10.25 -0.65
N ILE A 58 -8.42 9.41 -1.06
CA ILE A 58 -9.37 9.71 -2.15
C ILE A 58 -10.84 9.61 -1.72
N ASP A 59 -11.09 9.44 -0.42
CA ASP A 59 -12.45 9.30 0.17
C ASP A 59 -13.26 8.17 -0.49
N ASP A 60 -12.64 7.00 -0.61
CA ASP A 60 -13.24 5.82 -1.27
C ASP A 60 -13.06 4.54 -0.42
N TYR A 61 -13.79 3.50 -0.81
CA TYR A 61 -13.81 2.20 -0.12
C TYR A 61 -13.91 1.04 -1.12
N ILE A 62 -13.15 -0.01 -0.88
CA ILE A 62 -13.19 -1.26 -1.65
C ILE A 62 -13.57 -2.41 -0.73
N GLY A 63 -14.68 -3.08 -1.06
CA GLY A 63 -15.16 -4.27 -0.36
C GLY A 63 -15.39 -5.42 -1.34
N PHE A 64 -14.85 -6.60 -1.04
CA PHE A 64 -15.15 -7.82 -1.80
C PHE A 64 -14.89 -9.09 -1.00
N SER A 65 -15.50 -10.21 -1.40
CA SER A 65 -15.23 -11.51 -0.79
C SER A 65 -14.12 -12.24 -1.54
N LEU A 66 -13.24 -12.94 -0.84
CA LEU A 66 -12.25 -13.84 -1.45
C LEU A 66 -12.92 -15.03 -2.17
N ASP A 67 -14.19 -15.31 -1.89
CA ASP A 67 -14.95 -16.36 -2.59
C ASP A 67 -15.52 -15.88 -3.93
N ASP A 68 -15.54 -14.56 -4.18
CA ASP A 68 -15.94 -13.96 -5.45
C ASP A 68 -15.12 -12.69 -5.75
N ALA A 69 -13.97 -12.91 -6.39
CA ALA A 69 -13.08 -11.86 -6.90
C ALA A 69 -13.37 -11.50 -8.38
N SER A 70 -14.62 -11.65 -8.85
CA SER A 70 -15.02 -11.23 -10.19
C SER A 70 -14.77 -9.73 -10.42
N TYR A 71 -14.26 -9.36 -11.59
CA TYR A 71 -13.94 -7.96 -11.91
C TYR A 71 -15.20 -7.11 -12.04
N VAL A 72 -15.24 -5.99 -11.33
CA VAL A 72 -16.37 -5.03 -11.38
C VAL A 72 -15.97 -3.72 -12.07
N LEU A 73 -14.69 -3.34 -11.98
CA LEU A 73 -14.16 -2.11 -12.53
C LEU A 73 -13.13 -2.40 -13.63
N GLU A 74 -12.95 -1.44 -14.56
CA GLU A 74 -11.93 -1.54 -15.62
C GLU A 74 -10.50 -1.63 -15.06
N ARG A 75 -10.26 -1.01 -13.90
CA ARG A 75 -8.95 -0.97 -13.22
C ARG A 75 -9.01 -1.56 -11.81
N ASP A 76 -9.48 -2.80 -11.72
CA ASP A 76 -9.67 -3.49 -10.44
C ASP A 76 -8.38 -4.22 -9.97
N TYR A 77 -7.41 -3.44 -9.48
CA TYR A 77 -6.09 -3.94 -9.11
C TYR A 77 -6.12 -4.93 -7.93
N PHE A 78 -7.02 -4.73 -6.97
CA PHE A 78 -7.09 -5.59 -5.77
C PHE A 78 -7.65 -6.97 -6.12
N ARG A 79 -8.75 -7.04 -6.87
CA ARG A 79 -9.27 -8.33 -7.35
C ARG A 79 -8.33 -9.00 -8.34
N SER A 80 -7.65 -8.22 -9.19
CA SER A 80 -6.64 -8.76 -10.10
C SER A 80 -5.50 -9.45 -9.33
N GLY A 81 -4.99 -8.81 -8.27
CA GLY A 81 -3.97 -9.40 -7.42
C GLY A 81 -4.39 -10.74 -6.81
N VAL A 82 -5.61 -10.83 -6.28
CA VAL A 82 -6.17 -12.08 -5.74
C VAL A 82 -6.28 -13.13 -6.85
N ASN A 83 -6.91 -12.79 -7.97
CA ASN A 83 -7.09 -13.72 -9.10
C ASN A 83 -5.77 -14.26 -9.65
N VAL A 84 -4.72 -13.43 -9.74
CA VAL A 84 -3.39 -13.87 -10.17
C VAL A 84 -2.78 -14.83 -9.15
N LEU A 85 -2.83 -14.50 -7.86
CA LEU A 85 -2.29 -15.36 -6.81
C LEU A 85 -3.02 -16.71 -6.73
N GLU A 86 -4.33 -16.75 -6.91
CA GLU A 86 -5.08 -18.01 -6.96
C GLU A 86 -4.70 -18.86 -8.18
N ARG A 87 -4.49 -18.24 -9.35
CA ARG A 87 -4.00 -18.94 -10.56
C ARG A 87 -2.61 -19.53 -10.38
N GLU A 88 -1.76 -18.87 -9.60
CA GLU A 88 -0.43 -19.37 -9.21
C GLU A 88 -0.49 -20.43 -8.08
N GLY A 89 -1.69 -20.83 -7.64
CA GLY A 89 -1.91 -21.90 -6.66
C GLY A 89 -1.86 -21.46 -5.20
N PHE A 90 -1.83 -20.15 -4.92
CA PHE A 90 -1.93 -19.66 -3.55
C PHE A 90 -3.37 -19.77 -3.05
N THR A 91 -3.53 -20.02 -1.76
CA THR A 91 -4.84 -20.06 -1.09
C THR A 91 -4.88 -19.06 0.05
N PHE A 92 -6.01 -18.39 0.19
CA PHE A 92 -6.27 -17.46 1.27
C PHE A 92 -7.08 -18.15 2.35
N SER A 93 -6.62 -18.09 3.60
CA SER A 93 -7.30 -18.72 4.74
C SER A 93 -8.27 -17.79 5.47
N SER A 94 -8.19 -16.49 5.21
CA SER A 94 -9.09 -15.49 5.78
C SER A 94 -8.99 -14.17 5.02
N GLY A 95 -9.97 -13.32 5.27
CA GLY A 95 -10.04 -11.95 4.82
C GLY A 95 -9.14 -10.99 5.60
N PHE A 96 -9.31 -9.71 5.29
CA PHE A 96 -8.47 -8.62 5.75
C PHE A 96 -9.28 -7.33 5.87
N ASP A 97 -9.02 -6.58 6.94
CA ASP A 97 -9.60 -5.25 7.17
C ASP A 97 -8.48 -4.23 7.18
N SER A 98 -8.48 -3.30 6.23
CA SER A 98 -7.50 -2.22 6.23
C SER A 98 -8.03 -1.06 7.06
N GLU A 99 -7.24 -0.62 8.02
CA GLU A 99 -7.49 0.63 8.72
C GLU A 99 -6.99 1.83 7.92
N LYS A 100 -5.94 1.65 7.12
CA LYS A 100 -5.31 2.71 6.32
C LYS A 100 -4.70 2.15 5.04
N TYR A 101 -5.18 2.62 3.90
CA TYR A 101 -4.43 2.63 2.65
C TYR A 101 -4.13 4.08 2.25
N LEU A 102 -2.85 4.43 2.11
CA LEU A 102 -2.46 5.82 1.85
C LEU A 102 -1.26 5.88 0.92
N ILE A 103 -1.31 6.80 -0.05
CA ILE A 103 -0.13 7.29 -0.74
C ILE A 103 0.55 8.33 0.17
N MET A 104 1.66 7.96 0.79
CA MET A 104 2.41 8.84 1.69
C MET A 104 3.53 9.55 0.95
N CYS A 105 3.55 10.88 1.07
CA CYS A 105 4.66 11.72 0.63
C CYS A 105 5.70 11.90 1.76
N PHE A 106 6.97 12.10 1.38
CA PHE A 106 8.16 12.03 2.26
C PHE A 106 8.05 12.78 3.60
N SER A 107 7.27 13.86 3.66
CA SER A 107 7.14 14.72 4.84
C SER A 107 6.26 14.17 5.96
N GLU A 108 5.43 13.15 5.72
CA GLU A 108 4.48 12.65 6.71
C GLU A 108 5.07 11.57 7.62
N TRP A 109 6.25 11.05 7.28
CA TRP A 109 6.95 10.01 8.02
C TRP A 109 8.24 10.52 8.67
N ILE A 110 8.11 11.51 9.57
CA ILE A 110 9.13 11.75 10.59
C ILE A 110 8.46 11.39 11.92
N PRO A 111 8.75 10.22 12.53
CA PRO A 111 8.34 10.00 13.92
C PRO A 111 8.85 11.20 14.74
N PRO A 112 8.02 11.81 15.60
CA PRO A 112 8.45 12.99 16.35
C PRO A 112 9.79 12.65 17.01
N PRO A 113 10.82 13.50 16.89
CA PRO A 113 12.12 13.21 17.47
C PRO A 113 11.89 12.83 18.93
N LYS A 114 12.37 11.66 19.35
CA LYS A 114 12.33 11.27 20.76
C LYS A 114 12.94 12.44 21.52
N ARG A 115 12.17 13.09 22.42
CA ARG A 115 12.69 14.15 23.28
C ARG A 115 13.84 13.54 24.09
N GLY A 116 15.07 13.70 23.58
CA GLY A 116 16.25 13.62 24.42
C GLY A 116 16.22 14.76 25.44
N PRO A 117 16.99 14.64 26.53
CA PRO A 117 16.97 15.59 27.65
C PRO A 117 17.41 17.02 27.27
N PHE A 118 17.92 17.24 26.05
CA PHE A 118 18.29 18.54 25.54
C PHE A 118 17.32 18.98 24.45
N GLY A 119 16.42 19.89 24.82
CA GLY A 119 15.56 20.58 23.86
C GLY A 119 16.36 21.58 23.03
N THR A 120 16.14 21.58 21.71
CA THR A 120 15.70 22.74 20.91
C THR A 120 15.68 22.34 19.43
N GLY A 121 14.55 22.59 18.76
CA GLY A 121 14.42 22.44 17.31
C GLY A 121 12.98 22.20 16.91
N LYS A 122 12.20 23.27 16.71
CA LYS A 122 10.85 23.17 16.14
C LYS A 122 10.96 22.67 14.70
N ALA A 123 10.53 21.45 14.41
CA ALA A 123 10.20 21.06 13.05
C ALA A 123 8.93 21.83 12.66
N LYS A 124 9.07 22.84 11.80
CA LYS A 124 7.93 23.51 11.18
C LYS A 124 7.34 22.52 10.16
N ALA A 125 6.20 21.93 10.49
CA ALA A 125 5.37 21.24 9.50
C ALA A 125 4.95 22.27 8.45
N PHE A 126 5.33 22.05 7.20
CA PHE A 126 4.85 22.84 6.07
C PHE A 126 3.44 22.32 5.74
N SER A 127 2.43 22.95 6.31
CA SER A 127 1.03 22.68 5.94
C SER A 127 0.84 23.09 4.49
N ARG A 128 0.68 22.14 3.58
CA ARG A 128 0.06 22.44 2.29
C ARG A 128 -1.44 22.56 2.52
N SER A 129 -1.92 23.80 2.54
CA SER A 129 -3.31 24.11 2.23
C SER A 129 -3.57 23.65 0.80
N VAL A 130 -4.50 22.72 0.63
CA VAL A 130 -5.12 22.47 -0.68
C VAL A 130 -5.95 23.71 -1.00
N GLY A 131 -5.62 24.36 -2.10
CA GLY A 131 -6.36 25.46 -2.72
C GLY A 131 -6.44 25.20 -4.21
#